data_AF-A0A2M9E8R9-F1
#
_entry.id   AF-A0A2M9E8R9-F1
#
_cell.length_a   1.000
_cell.length_b   1.000
_cell.length_c   1.000
_cell.angle_alpha   90.00
_cell.angle_beta   90.00
_cell.angle_gamma   90.00
#
_symmetry.space_group_name_H-M   'P 1'
#
loop_
_entity.id
_entity.type
_entity.pdbx_description
1 polymer ?
#
loop_
_entity_poly.entity_id
_entity_poly.type
_entity_poly.pdbx_seq_one_letter_code
_entity_poly.pdbx_strand_id
1 'polypeptide(L)'
;MSRPVILVVSTSYPYTANGSEAAGAFVADFAHALARYAPVRVVGPGPIETADPSGDVPTWRFAAGSRPLSLLSPLKPWHWPVIIGALRSLRRQVFAAAADGRVGHVHALWVLPSGWAARALARATGATYSVWALGSDIWSLGRLPVARSLLRAISREASIVYADGLQLAQDAEALTGRQFAFMPSCRSLDGIRKRPVAEAPPYRLLFLGRWHPNKGVDLLMDALAALREEDWIRIQDVHIAGGGSLRPLVEERVTMLQSAGRPVRLSGFLDREAAQNALAESDRLLLPSRIESIPVVFSDALSYGLPVMTQRFLLRSGR
;
A
#
# COMPACT_ATOMS: atom_id res chain seq x y z
N MET A 1 -8.95 -32.00 15.60
CA MET A 1 -9.28 -31.39 14.28
C MET A 1 -8.19 -30.39 13.94
N SER A 2 -7.64 -30.42 12.72
CA SER A 2 -6.64 -29.43 12.28
C SER A 2 -7.27 -28.03 12.27
N ARG A 3 -6.52 -27.00 12.68
CA ARG A 3 -7.02 -25.62 12.65
C ARG A 3 -7.41 -25.24 11.20
N PRO A 4 -8.55 -24.55 11.00
CA PRO A 4 -8.94 -24.07 9.68
C PRO A 4 -7.88 -23.12 9.11
N VAL A 5 -7.67 -23.19 7.80
CA VAL A 5 -6.73 -22.34 7.07
C VAL A 5 -7.38 -20.97 6.81
N ILE A 6 -6.59 -19.91 6.96
CA ILE A 6 -6.94 -18.55 6.52
C ILE A 6 -6.32 -18.30 5.15
N LEU A 7 -7.15 -18.00 4.15
CA LEU A 7 -6.71 -17.63 2.82
C LEU A 7 -6.64 -16.11 2.70
N VAL A 8 -5.45 -15.55 2.54
CA VAL A 8 -5.23 -14.13 2.25
C VAL A 8 -5.30 -13.92 0.73
N VAL A 9 -6.12 -12.98 0.27
CA VAL A 9 -6.27 -12.69 -1.17
C VAL A 9 -5.93 -11.23 -1.43
N SER A 10 -4.97 -10.97 -2.31
CA SER A 10 -4.47 -9.62 -2.57
C SER A 10 -4.14 -9.40 -4.04
N THR A 11 -4.38 -8.18 -4.54
CA THR A 11 -3.91 -7.74 -5.86
C THR A 11 -2.53 -7.08 -5.82
N SER A 12 -1.89 -7.05 -4.66
CA SER A 12 -0.51 -6.60 -4.48
C SER A 12 0.21 -7.55 -3.52
N TYR A 13 1.21 -8.27 -4.03
CA TYR A 13 2.02 -9.20 -3.24
C TYR A 13 3.37 -9.40 -3.95
N PRO A 14 4.51 -9.40 -3.23
CA PRO A 14 5.83 -9.33 -3.84
C PRO A 14 6.04 -10.49 -4.79
N TYR A 15 6.41 -10.22 -6.04
CA TYR A 15 6.88 -11.25 -6.98
C TYR A 15 8.41 -11.29 -7.08
N THR A 16 9.08 -10.14 -6.93
CA THR A 16 10.54 -10.02 -6.88
C THR A 16 10.96 -9.19 -5.67
N ALA A 17 12.21 -9.33 -5.22
CA ALA A 17 12.74 -8.64 -4.04
C ALA A 17 13.10 -7.15 -4.27
N ASN A 18 12.78 -6.57 -5.43
CA ASN A 18 13.33 -5.28 -5.87
C ASN A 18 12.65 -4.01 -5.29
N GLY A 19 11.78 -4.15 -4.28
CA GLY A 19 11.21 -3.02 -3.53
C GLY A 19 10.20 -2.12 -4.27
N SER A 20 9.93 -2.36 -5.55
CA SER A 20 9.01 -1.53 -6.36
C SER A 20 7.52 -1.62 -5.94
N GLU A 21 7.18 -2.59 -5.10
CA GLU A 21 5.82 -2.94 -4.67
C GLU A 21 5.60 -2.65 -3.18
N ALA A 22 5.66 -1.38 -2.77
CA ALA A 22 5.47 -0.99 -1.36
C ALA A 22 4.18 -1.54 -0.72
N ALA A 23 3.09 -1.63 -1.50
CA ALA A 23 1.86 -2.28 -1.05
C ALA A 23 2.05 -3.80 -0.88
N GLY A 24 2.72 -4.48 -1.81
CA GLY A 24 3.00 -5.91 -1.71
C GLY A 24 3.80 -6.26 -0.45
N ALA A 25 4.79 -5.45 -0.09
CA ALA A 25 5.64 -5.70 1.07
C ALA A 25 4.84 -5.79 2.38
N PHE A 26 3.90 -4.89 2.64
CA PHE A 26 3.09 -4.97 3.87
C PHE A 26 2.16 -6.18 3.87
N VAL A 27 1.65 -6.61 2.72
CA VAL A 27 0.80 -7.82 2.63
C VAL A 27 1.60 -9.06 2.97
N ALA A 28 2.85 -9.14 2.50
CA ALA A 28 3.76 -10.20 2.88
C ALA A 28 4.03 -10.19 4.39
N ASP A 29 4.36 -9.03 4.97
CA ASP A 29 4.59 -8.90 6.41
C ASP A 29 3.35 -9.33 7.22
N PHE A 30 2.16 -8.91 6.78
CA PHE A 30 0.89 -9.30 7.40
C PHE A 30 0.65 -10.82 7.32
N ALA A 31 0.86 -11.44 6.16
CA ALA A 31 0.68 -12.87 5.98
C ALA A 31 1.64 -13.69 6.86
N HIS A 32 2.91 -13.29 6.95
CA HIS A 32 3.89 -13.94 7.82
C HIS A 32 3.57 -13.74 9.31
N ALA A 33 3.13 -12.54 9.71
CA ALA A 33 2.70 -12.29 11.08
C ALA A 33 1.48 -13.14 11.46
N LEU A 34 0.50 -13.25 10.55
CA LEU A 34 -0.71 -14.06 10.74
C LEU A 34 -0.39 -15.57 10.80
N ALA A 35 0.60 -16.03 10.02
CA ALA A 35 1.05 -17.43 9.99
C ALA A 35 1.58 -17.92 11.36
N ARG A 36 1.98 -17.01 12.25
CA ARG A 36 2.36 -17.34 13.64
C ARG A 36 1.19 -17.80 14.50
N TYR A 37 -0.05 -17.50 14.10
CA TYR A 37 -1.26 -17.77 14.89
C TYR A 37 -2.17 -18.84 14.25
N ALA A 38 -2.18 -18.94 12.92
CA ALA A 38 -3.01 -19.88 12.18
C ALA A 38 -2.32 -20.34 10.88
N PRO A 39 -2.70 -21.49 10.29
CA PRO A 39 -2.26 -21.85 8.95
C PRO A 39 -2.72 -20.80 7.93
N VAL A 40 -1.80 -20.22 7.18
CA VAL A 40 -2.08 -19.17 6.18
C VAL A 40 -1.72 -19.65 4.78
N ARG A 41 -2.55 -19.28 3.81
CA ARG A 41 -2.28 -19.36 2.37
C ARG A 41 -2.42 -17.99 1.76
N VAL A 42 -1.71 -17.70 0.68
CA VAL A 42 -1.82 -16.43 -0.05
C VAL A 42 -2.21 -16.66 -1.50
N VAL A 43 -3.11 -15.83 -2.02
CA VAL A 43 -3.31 -15.64 -3.46
C VAL A 43 -2.88 -14.22 -3.81
N GLY A 44 -1.87 -14.09 -4.68
CA GLY A 44 -1.27 -12.81 -5.08
C GLY A 44 -1.08 -12.70 -6.59
N PRO A 45 -0.73 -11.51 -7.13
CA PRO A 45 -0.45 -11.36 -8.55
C PRO A 45 0.88 -12.01 -8.95
N GLY A 46 0.97 -12.46 -10.20
CA GLY A 46 2.19 -12.87 -10.88
C GLY A 46 2.09 -12.65 -12.40
N PRO A 47 3.20 -12.79 -13.14
CA PRO A 47 3.18 -12.66 -14.60
C PRO A 47 2.35 -13.77 -15.27
N ILE A 48 2.39 -14.96 -14.67
CA ILE A 48 1.63 -16.15 -15.06
C ILE A 48 1.04 -16.80 -13.80
N GLU A 49 0.19 -17.81 -14.01
CA GLU A 49 -0.30 -18.62 -12.89
C GLU A 49 0.76 -19.60 -12.42
N THR A 50 1.03 -19.60 -11.12
CA THR A 50 1.93 -20.55 -10.46
C THR A 50 1.38 -20.89 -9.09
N ALA A 51 1.83 -22.01 -8.52
CA ALA A 51 1.53 -22.39 -7.16
C ALA A 51 2.81 -22.90 -6.50
N ASP A 52 3.04 -22.44 -5.28
CA ASP A 52 4.07 -22.93 -4.38
C ASP A 52 3.39 -23.35 -3.07
N PRO A 53 2.86 -24.58 -3.00
CA PRO A 53 2.15 -25.07 -1.83
C PRO A 53 3.08 -25.42 -0.65
N SER A 54 4.40 -25.45 -0.88
CA SER A 54 5.41 -25.94 0.08
C SER A 54 6.27 -24.83 0.67
N GLY A 55 6.18 -23.59 0.19
CA GLY A 55 6.88 -22.44 0.75
C GLY A 55 6.42 -22.09 2.18
N ASP A 56 7.22 -21.27 2.87
CA ASP A 56 6.98 -20.82 4.26
C ASP A 56 5.55 -20.28 4.47
N VAL A 57 5.06 -19.53 3.48
CA VAL A 57 3.65 -19.19 3.33
C VAL A 57 3.19 -19.70 1.96
N PRO A 58 2.43 -20.82 1.91
CA PRO A 58 1.97 -21.40 0.65
C PRO A 58 1.24 -20.37 -0.21
N THR A 59 1.67 -20.22 -1.46
CA THR A 59 1.27 -19.11 -2.32
C THR A 59 0.78 -19.57 -3.69
N TRP A 60 -0.34 -19.01 -4.14
CA TRP A 60 -0.89 -19.16 -5.48
C TRP A 60 -0.82 -17.82 -6.20
N ARG A 61 -0.40 -17.82 -7.46
CA ARG A 61 -0.28 -16.61 -8.27
C ARG A 61 -1.33 -16.59 -9.34
N PHE A 62 -2.05 -15.48 -9.45
CA PHE A 62 -2.92 -15.22 -10.60
C PHE A 62 -2.20 -14.38 -11.65
N ALA A 63 -2.46 -14.67 -12.91
CA ALA A 63 -1.90 -13.96 -14.05
C ALA A 63 -2.49 -12.55 -14.14
N ALA A 64 -1.69 -11.55 -13.78
CA ALA A 64 -2.03 -10.13 -13.92
C ALA A 64 -1.42 -9.50 -15.19
N GLY A 65 -0.66 -10.28 -15.99
CA GLY A 65 0.07 -9.80 -17.16
C GLY A 65 1.29 -8.95 -16.81
N SER A 66 1.85 -8.24 -17.79
CA SER A 66 3.05 -7.40 -17.61
C SER A 66 2.78 -6.05 -16.94
N ARG A 67 1.51 -5.67 -16.75
CA ARG A 67 1.11 -4.43 -16.09
C ARG A 67 0.29 -4.75 -14.84
N PRO A 68 0.71 -4.30 -13.64
CA PRO A 68 -0.09 -4.44 -12.43
C PRO A 68 -1.51 -3.91 -12.62
N LEU A 69 -2.50 -4.58 -12.02
CA LEU A 69 -3.91 -4.14 -12.06
C LEU A 69 -4.09 -2.68 -11.61
N SER A 70 -3.24 -2.19 -10.72
CA SER A 70 -3.24 -0.81 -10.25
C SER A 70 -2.94 0.24 -11.34
N LEU A 71 -2.36 -0.16 -12.48
CA LEU A 71 -2.09 0.71 -13.62
C LEU A 71 -3.21 0.67 -14.67
N LEU A 72 -4.19 -0.24 -14.52
CA LEU A 72 -5.30 -0.36 -15.44
C LEU A 72 -6.48 0.48 -14.96
N SER A 73 -6.96 1.37 -15.84
CA SER A 73 -8.19 2.12 -15.59
C SER A 73 -9.41 1.40 -16.17
N PRO A 74 -10.48 1.15 -15.37
CA PRO A 74 -11.74 0.58 -15.87
C PRO A 74 -12.52 1.56 -16.76
N LEU A 75 -12.13 2.83 -16.81
CA LEU A 75 -12.71 3.84 -17.72
C LEU A 75 -12.23 3.69 -19.16
N LYS A 76 -11.18 2.90 -19.41
CA LYS A 76 -10.59 2.70 -20.74
C LYS A 76 -11.06 1.36 -21.32
N PRO A 77 -11.94 1.33 -22.34
CA PRO A 77 -12.53 0.10 -22.90
C PRO A 77 -11.50 -0.97 -23.27
N TRP A 78 -10.36 -0.58 -23.84
CA TRP A 78 -9.29 -1.48 -24.26
C TRP A 78 -8.53 -2.15 -23.09
N HIS A 79 -8.71 -1.72 -21.84
CA HIS A 79 -8.13 -2.41 -20.68
C HIS A 79 -8.98 -3.60 -20.21
N TRP A 80 -10.26 -3.67 -20.59
CA TRP A 80 -11.20 -4.68 -20.08
C TRP A 80 -10.82 -6.13 -20.39
N PRO A 81 -10.27 -6.49 -21.57
CA PRO A 81 -9.82 -7.86 -21.81
C PRO A 81 -8.78 -8.33 -20.78
N VAL A 82 -7.82 -7.46 -20.44
CA VAL A 82 -6.78 -7.73 -19.45
C VAL A 82 -7.38 -7.82 -18.05
N ILE A 83 -8.27 -6.89 -17.69
CA ILE A 83 -8.97 -6.90 -16.39
C ILE A 83 -9.76 -8.19 -16.22
N ILE A 84 -10.58 -8.58 -17.21
CA ILE A 84 -11.40 -9.78 -17.15
C ILE A 84 -10.53 -11.04 -17.07
N GLY A 85 -9.44 -11.10 -17.86
CA GLY A 85 -8.47 -12.19 -17.79
C GLY A 85 -7.88 -12.36 -16.38
N ALA A 86 -7.41 -11.26 -15.78
CA ALA A 86 -6.87 -11.25 -14.43
C ALA A 86 -7.92 -11.63 -13.37
N LEU A 87 -9.17 -11.17 -13.49
CA LEU A 87 -10.25 -11.53 -12.56
C LEU A 87 -10.63 -13.02 -12.66
N ARG A 88 -10.67 -13.59 -13.87
CA ARG A 88 -10.91 -15.03 -14.07
C ARG A 88 -9.77 -15.86 -13.47
N SER A 89 -8.53 -15.43 -13.70
CA SER A 89 -7.34 -16.04 -13.13
C SER A 89 -7.35 -15.96 -11.59
N LEU A 90 -7.64 -14.79 -11.02
CA LEU A 90 -7.76 -14.57 -9.59
C LEU A 90 -8.78 -15.54 -8.97
N ARG A 91 -9.98 -15.63 -9.56
CA ARG A 91 -10.99 -16.57 -9.09
C ARG A 91 -10.50 -18.02 -9.16
N ARG A 92 -9.92 -18.45 -10.28
CA ARG A 92 -9.40 -19.83 -10.42
C ARG A 92 -8.38 -20.15 -9.34
N GLN A 93 -7.46 -19.24 -9.06
CA GLN A 93 -6.40 -19.44 -8.06
C GLN A 93 -6.92 -19.40 -6.61
N VAL A 94 -7.94 -18.59 -6.32
CA VAL A 94 -8.66 -18.63 -5.03
C VAL A 94 -9.31 -20.00 -4.80
N PHE A 95 -9.96 -20.58 -5.82
CA PHE A 95 -10.55 -21.91 -5.70
C PHE A 95 -9.50 -23.01 -5.63
N ALA A 96 -8.40 -22.91 -6.39
CA ALA A 96 -7.29 -23.86 -6.34
C ALA A 96 -6.63 -23.89 -4.95
N ALA A 97 -6.39 -22.72 -4.33
CA ALA A 97 -5.84 -22.60 -2.99
C ALA A 97 -6.75 -23.17 -1.89
N ALA A 98 -8.04 -23.38 -2.19
CA ALA A 98 -9.05 -23.90 -1.28
C ALA A 98 -9.53 -25.32 -1.64
N ALA A 99 -8.92 -25.97 -2.64
CA ALA A 99 -9.41 -27.23 -3.21
C ALA A 99 -9.44 -28.41 -2.22
N ASP A 100 -8.64 -28.36 -1.15
CA ASP A 100 -8.58 -29.39 -0.12
C ASP A 100 -9.65 -29.23 0.98
N GLY A 101 -10.53 -28.22 0.85
CA GLY A 101 -11.62 -27.97 1.80
C GLY A 101 -11.17 -27.45 3.18
N ARG A 102 -9.89 -27.11 3.36
CA ARG A 102 -9.37 -26.68 4.68
C ARG A 102 -9.53 -25.18 4.95
N VAL A 103 -9.86 -24.38 3.93
CA VAL A 103 -10.03 -22.92 4.06
C VAL A 103 -11.34 -22.63 4.79
N GLY A 104 -11.25 -22.17 6.04
CA GLY A 104 -12.41 -21.78 6.85
C GLY A 104 -12.71 -20.28 6.82
N HIS A 105 -11.72 -19.46 6.47
CA HIS A 105 -11.87 -18.00 6.36
C HIS A 105 -11.02 -17.44 5.21
N VAL A 106 -11.55 -16.43 4.52
CA VAL A 106 -10.82 -15.66 3.50
C VAL A 106 -10.65 -14.21 3.95
N HIS A 107 -9.42 -13.72 4.04
CA HIS A 107 -9.14 -12.31 4.30
C HIS A 107 -8.73 -11.61 2.99
N ALA A 108 -9.64 -10.79 2.45
CA ALA A 108 -9.43 -10.12 1.16
C ALA A 108 -8.95 -8.68 1.34
N LEU A 109 -7.77 -8.38 0.81
CA LEU A 109 -7.23 -7.03 0.73
C LEU A 109 -7.80 -6.33 -0.50
N TRP A 110 -8.29 -5.11 -0.31
CA TRP A 110 -9.25 -4.42 -1.16
C TRP A 110 -10.62 -5.13 -1.21
N VAL A 111 -11.69 -4.36 -1.03
CA VAL A 111 -13.07 -4.85 -1.21
C VAL A 111 -13.30 -5.30 -2.66
N LEU A 112 -12.72 -4.58 -3.62
CA LEU A 112 -12.60 -5.01 -5.01
C LEU A 112 -11.16 -4.90 -5.51
N PRO A 113 -10.66 -5.92 -6.23
CA PRO A 113 -11.39 -7.10 -6.70
C PRO A 113 -11.30 -8.33 -5.77
N SER A 114 -10.43 -8.33 -4.77
CA SER A 114 -10.19 -9.53 -3.93
C SER A 114 -11.45 -9.96 -3.17
N GLY A 115 -12.22 -9.01 -2.63
CA GLY A 115 -13.48 -9.31 -1.95
C GLY A 115 -14.54 -9.95 -2.85
N TRP A 116 -14.51 -9.71 -4.16
CA TRP A 116 -15.38 -10.42 -5.11
C TRP A 116 -15.00 -11.90 -5.22
N ALA A 117 -13.71 -12.21 -5.31
CA ALA A 117 -13.23 -13.59 -5.36
C ALA A 117 -13.46 -14.33 -4.03
N ALA A 118 -13.23 -13.64 -2.91
CA ALA A 118 -13.49 -14.17 -1.57
C ALA A 118 -14.98 -14.50 -1.36
N ARG A 119 -15.89 -13.59 -1.73
CA ARG A 119 -17.33 -13.83 -1.67
C ARG A 119 -17.77 -15.00 -2.55
N ALA A 120 -17.17 -15.14 -3.75
CA ALA A 120 -17.46 -16.26 -4.63
C ALA A 120 -17.06 -17.61 -4.01
N LEU A 121 -15.91 -17.68 -3.34
CA LEU A 121 -15.47 -18.88 -2.62
C LEU A 121 -16.38 -19.16 -1.41
N ALA A 122 -16.64 -18.14 -0.58
CA ALA A 122 -17.49 -18.25 0.60
C ALA A 122 -18.88 -18.84 0.29
N ARG A 123 -19.51 -18.37 -0.79
CA ARG A 123 -20.82 -18.90 -1.24
C ARG A 123 -20.75 -20.34 -1.76
N ALA A 124 -19.61 -20.79 -2.25
CA ALA A 124 -19.44 -22.13 -2.80
C ALA A 124 -19.06 -23.18 -1.76
N THR A 125 -18.36 -22.77 -0.69
CA THR A 125 -17.79 -23.72 0.30
C THR A 125 -18.34 -23.56 1.71
N GLY A 126 -19.09 -22.48 2.00
CA GLY A 126 -19.53 -22.15 3.34
C GLY A 126 -18.45 -21.48 4.21
N ALA A 127 -17.26 -21.22 3.66
CA ALA A 127 -16.23 -20.44 4.35
C ALA A 127 -16.73 -19.00 4.63
N THR A 128 -16.24 -18.40 5.72
CA THR A 128 -16.49 -16.98 5.98
C THR A 128 -15.46 -16.12 5.25
N TYR A 129 -15.72 -14.82 5.10
CA TYR A 129 -14.70 -13.91 4.59
C TYR A 129 -14.75 -12.54 5.27
N SER A 130 -13.63 -11.85 5.27
CA SER A 130 -13.50 -10.44 5.64
C SER A 130 -12.88 -9.65 4.50
N VAL A 131 -13.11 -8.34 4.48
CA VAL A 131 -12.50 -7.44 3.50
C VAL A 131 -11.80 -6.28 4.19
N TRP A 132 -10.72 -5.80 3.59
CA TRP A 132 -9.95 -4.67 4.07
C TRP A 132 -9.82 -3.60 2.97
N ALA A 133 -10.52 -2.49 3.13
CA ALA A 133 -10.43 -1.33 2.24
C ALA A 133 -9.09 -0.62 2.42
N LEU A 134 -8.41 -0.32 1.30
CA LEU A 134 -7.05 0.24 1.24
C LEU A 134 -6.99 1.52 0.39
N GLY A 135 -8.13 2.15 0.12
CA GLY A 135 -8.23 3.48 -0.47
C GLY A 135 -8.75 3.47 -1.90
N SER A 136 -7.98 2.93 -2.85
CA SER A 136 -8.30 3.02 -4.29
C SER A 136 -9.61 2.32 -4.68
N ASP A 137 -9.96 1.25 -3.98
CA ASP A 137 -11.22 0.53 -4.17
C ASP A 137 -12.44 1.37 -3.77
N ILE A 138 -12.32 2.24 -2.78
CA ILE A 138 -13.41 3.14 -2.34
C ILE A 138 -13.37 4.46 -3.12
N TRP A 139 -12.23 5.15 -3.14
CA TRP A 139 -12.13 6.51 -3.69
C TRP A 139 -12.12 6.59 -5.21
N SER A 140 -11.69 5.52 -5.89
CA SER A 140 -11.68 5.47 -7.35
C SER A 140 -12.83 4.62 -7.89
N LEU A 141 -12.91 3.34 -7.51
CA LEU A 141 -13.94 2.44 -8.05
C LEU A 141 -15.34 2.76 -7.52
N GLY A 142 -15.45 3.23 -6.27
CA GLY A 142 -16.74 3.60 -5.67
C GLY A 142 -17.49 4.72 -6.38
N ARG A 143 -16.83 5.47 -7.28
CA ARG A 143 -17.46 6.50 -8.12
C ARG A 143 -18.30 5.89 -9.27
N LEU A 144 -18.08 4.63 -9.61
CA LEU A 144 -18.79 3.94 -10.69
C LEU A 144 -20.05 3.27 -10.14
N PRO A 145 -21.27 3.51 -10.70
CA PRO A 145 -22.52 2.97 -10.15
C PRO A 145 -22.54 1.45 -9.97
N VAL A 146 -22.04 0.71 -10.96
CA VAL A 146 -21.99 -0.77 -10.92
C VAL A 146 -21.01 -1.25 -9.84
N ALA A 147 -19.83 -0.63 -9.75
CA ALA A 147 -18.84 -0.99 -8.74
C ALA A 147 -19.34 -0.66 -7.34
N ARG A 148 -20.06 0.45 -7.14
CA ARG A 148 -20.70 0.80 -5.86
C ARG A 148 -21.69 -0.27 -5.40
N SER A 149 -22.54 -0.78 -6.30
CA SER A 149 -23.46 -1.87 -5.98
C SER A 149 -22.72 -3.16 -5.58
N LEU A 150 -21.63 -3.47 -6.28
CA LEU A 150 -20.77 -4.61 -5.94
C LEU A 150 -20.07 -4.45 -4.58
N LEU A 151 -19.45 -3.29 -4.33
CA LEU A 151 -18.81 -2.94 -3.06
C LEU A 151 -19.81 -3.12 -1.91
N ARG A 152 -21.01 -2.55 -2.04
CA ARG A 152 -22.09 -2.70 -1.05
C ARG A 152 -22.46 -4.16 -0.81
N ALA A 153 -22.66 -4.94 -1.88
CA ALA A 153 -23.05 -6.35 -1.74
C ALA A 153 -21.93 -7.20 -1.09
N ILE A 154 -20.68 -6.97 -1.48
CA ILE A 154 -19.50 -7.64 -0.90
C ILE A 154 -19.34 -7.24 0.57
N SER A 155 -19.43 -5.95 0.87
CA SER A 155 -19.29 -5.46 2.23
C SER A 155 -20.44 -5.89 3.13
N ARG A 156 -21.66 -6.13 2.63
CA ARG A 156 -22.78 -6.61 3.46
C ARG A 156 -22.64 -8.07 3.88
N GLU A 157 -22.18 -8.94 2.97
CA GLU A 157 -22.05 -10.38 3.23
C GLU A 157 -20.75 -10.77 3.95
N ALA A 158 -19.78 -9.85 4.04
CA ALA A 158 -18.55 -10.12 4.80
C ALA A 158 -18.87 -10.38 6.29
N SER A 159 -18.10 -11.23 6.96
CA SER A 159 -18.18 -11.38 8.41
C SER A 159 -17.66 -10.12 9.13
N ILE A 160 -16.55 -9.56 8.64
CA ILE A 160 -15.92 -8.34 9.17
C ILE A 160 -15.46 -7.46 8.00
N VAL A 161 -15.55 -6.15 8.16
CA VAL A 161 -15.05 -5.14 7.22
C VAL A 161 -14.05 -4.24 7.92
N TYR A 162 -12.88 -4.04 7.31
CA TYR A 162 -11.81 -3.21 7.82
C TYR A 162 -11.50 -2.06 6.88
N ALA A 163 -11.06 -0.94 7.40
CA ALA A 163 -10.53 0.18 6.63
C ALA A 163 -9.16 0.61 7.18
N ASP A 164 -8.23 0.86 6.26
CA ASP A 164 -6.86 1.29 6.55
C ASP A 164 -6.77 2.64 7.27
N GLY A 165 -7.74 3.53 7.05
CA GLY A 165 -7.76 4.88 7.61
C GLY A 165 -9.13 5.24 8.17
N LEU A 166 -9.18 6.18 9.13
CA LEU A 166 -10.44 6.64 9.72
C LEU A 166 -11.35 7.33 8.70
N GLN A 167 -10.80 8.23 7.87
CA GLN A 167 -11.58 8.85 6.79
C GLN A 167 -12.06 7.81 5.78
N LEU A 168 -11.20 6.85 5.43
CA LEU A 168 -11.58 5.76 4.54
C LEU A 168 -12.71 4.91 5.13
N ALA A 169 -12.72 4.67 6.44
CA ALA A 169 -13.80 3.96 7.13
C ALA A 169 -15.13 4.70 6.97
N GLN A 170 -15.13 6.02 7.21
CA GLN A 170 -16.32 6.87 7.04
C GLN A 170 -16.82 6.89 5.59
N ASP A 171 -15.91 7.04 4.62
CA ASP A 171 -16.27 7.06 3.20
C ASP A 171 -16.81 5.70 2.74
N ALA A 172 -16.20 4.60 3.20
CA ALA A 172 -16.65 3.24 2.92
C ALA A 172 -18.03 2.96 3.54
N GLU A 173 -18.28 3.46 4.75
CA GLU A 173 -19.58 3.38 5.41
C GLU A 173 -20.66 4.17 4.65
N ALA A 174 -20.38 5.41 4.25
CA ALA A 174 -21.30 6.21 3.45
C ALA A 174 -21.65 5.52 2.11
N LEU A 175 -20.68 4.82 1.50
CA LEU A 175 -20.87 4.12 0.24
C LEU A 175 -21.68 2.81 0.40
N THR A 176 -21.33 2.01 1.41
CA THR A 176 -21.80 0.62 1.55
C THR A 176 -22.95 0.46 2.54
N GLY A 177 -23.13 1.41 3.46
CA GLY A 177 -24.07 1.35 4.57
C GLY A 177 -23.66 0.38 5.69
N ARG A 178 -22.36 0.08 5.82
CA ARG A 178 -21.80 -0.76 6.87
C ARG A 178 -20.63 -0.04 7.52
N GLN A 179 -20.53 -0.09 8.85
CA GLN A 179 -19.42 0.49 9.60
C GLN A 179 -18.14 -0.35 9.42
N PHE A 180 -17.03 0.29 9.06
CA PHE A 180 -15.73 -0.35 8.87
C PHE A 180 -14.86 -0.20 10.12
N ALA A 181 -14.33 -1.32 10.62
CA ALA A 181 -13.38 -1.29 11.72
C ALA A 181 -12.03 -0.72 11.26
N PHE A 182 -11.43 0.14 12.07
CA PHE A 182 -10.11 0.67 11.76
C PHE A 182 -9.03 -0.41 11.92
N MET A 183 -8.24 -0.63 10.87
CA MET A 183 -7.09 -1.53 10.90
C MET A 183 -6.00 -0.95 9.99
N PRO A 184 -4.94 -0.35 10.54
CA PRO A 184 -3.90 0.31 9.75
C PRO A 184 -2.95 -0.70 9.11
N SER A 185 -2.47 -0.38 7.91
CA SER A 185 -1.39 -1.09 7.26
C SER A 185 -0.05 -0.73 7.89
N CYS A 186 0.72 -1.76 8.21
CA CYS A 186 2.04 -1.63 8.83
C CYS A 186 3.00 -2.60 8.14
N ARG A 187 4.27 -2.19 8.07
CA ARG A 187 5.38 -3.09 7.72
C ARG A 187 6.11 -3.52 8.98
N SER A 188 6.70 -4.70 8.92
CA SER A 188 7.64 -5.16 9.95
C SER A 188 9.01 -4.60 9.59
N LEU A 189 9.48 -3.61 10.33
CA LEU A 189 10.86 -3.14 10.21
C LEU A 189 11.64 -3.60 11.44
N ASP A 190 12.78 -4.23 11.21
CA ASP A 190 13.62 -4.83 12.24
C ASP A 190 14.89 -4.00 12.50
N GLY A 191 15.04 -2.88 11.79
CA GLY A 191 16.21 -2.03 11.91
C GLY A 191 16.18 -1.21 13.20
N ILE A 192 17.34 -1.07 13.81
CA ILE A 192 17.53 -0.31 15.05
C ILE A 192 18.09 1.06 14.70
N ARG A 193 17.44 2.12 15.18
CA ARG A 193 18.02 3.46 15.13
C ARG A 193 19.25 3.52 16.04
N LYS A 194 20.42 3.68 15.44
CA LYS A 194 21.71 3.76 16.17
C LYS A 194 22.00 5.14 16.77
N ARG A 195 21.33 6.20 16.30
CA ARG A 195 21.56 7.59 16.73
C ARG A 195 20.23 8.28 17.05
N PRO A 196 20.12 9.04 18.15
CA PRO A 196 18.92 9.82 18.42
C PRO A 196 18.66 10.87 17.33
N VAL A 197 17.40 11.27 17.22
CA VAL A 197 16.99 12.33 16.30
C VAL A 197 17.63 13.64 16.73
N ALA A 198 18.08 14.45 15.78
CA ALA A 198 18.52 15.80 16.11
C ALA A 198 17.37 16.63 16.71
N GLU A 199 17.64 17.22 17.88
CA GLU A 199 16.71 18.13 18.58
C GLU A 199 16.81 19.55 17.99
N ALA A 200 18.01 19.98 17.63
CA ALA A 200 18.30 21.29 17.02
C ALA A 200 18.84 21.16 15.59
N PRO A 201 18.69 22.19 14.73
CA PRO A 201 19.28 22.19 13.39
C PRO A 201 20.82 22.21 13.43
N PRO A 202 21.50 21.80 12.34
CA PRO A 202 20.93 21.46 11.03
C PRO A 202 20.33 20.04 10.95
N TYR A 203 19.19 19.89 10.27
CA TYR A 203 18.44 18.63 10.21
C TYR A 203 18.71 17.83 8.93
N ARG A 204 18.69 16.49 9.03
CA ARG A 204 18.62 15.59 7.88
C ARG A 204 17.16 15.26 7.55
N LEU A 205 16.72 15.58 6.35
CA LEU A 205 15.34 15.45 5.91
C LEU A 205 15.21 14.30 4.92
N LEU A 206 14.15 13.51 5.03
CA LEU A 206 13.90 12.37 4.15
C LEU A 206 12.50 12.43 3.54
N PHE A 207 12.43 12.38 2.22
CA PHE A 207 11.24 11.96 1.50
C PHE A 207 11.45 10.53 0.98
N LEU A 208 10.60 9.60 1.39
CA LEU A 208 10.64 8.20 0.94
C LEU A 208 9.27 7.79 0.39
N GLY A 209 9.17 7.64 -0.93
CA GLY A 209 7.91 7.26 -1.55
C GLY A 209 7.87 7.40 -3.07
N ARG A 210 6.74 6.97 -3.65
CA ARG A 210 6.50 7.08 -5.10
C ARG A 210 6.47 8.54 -5.55
N TRP A 211 7.13 8.86 -6.64
CA TRP A 211 7.07 10.19 -7.27
C TRP A 211 5.82 10.34 -8.11
N HIS A 212 4.73 10.70 -7.45
CA HIS A 212 3.39 10.80 -8.02
C HIS A 212 2.65 11.99 -7.40
N PRO A 213 1.74 12.69 -8.11
CA PRO A 213 1.02 13.85 -7.55
C PRO A 213 0.34 13.58 -6.20
N ASN A 214 -0.26 12.40 -6.02
CA ASN A 214 -0.87 12.03 -4.73
C ASN A 214 0.11 12.02 -3.55
N LYS A 215 1.40 11.76 -3.81
CA LYS A 215 2.47 11.74 -2.80
C LYS A 215 3.10 13.12 -2.57
N GLY A 216 2.73 14.12 -3.36
CA GLY A 216 3.13 15.52 -3.14
C GLY A 216 4.61 15.83 -3.33
N VAL A 217 5.37 14.99 -4.06
CA VAL A 217 6.81 15.24 -4.29
C VAL A 217 7.04 16.53 -5.08
N ASP A 218 6.12 16.89 -5.96
CA ASP A 218 6.08 18.18 -6.67
C ASP A 218 5.97 19.36 -5.71
N LEU A 219 5.06 19.28 -4.72
CA LEU A 219 4.93 20.31 -3.68
C LEU A 219 6.21 20.41 -2.83
N LEU A 220 6.84 19.28 -2.54
CA LEU A 220 8.11 19.28 -1.83
C LEU A 220 9.19 20.00 -2.65
N MET A 221 9.27 19.75 -3.96
CA MET A 221 10.27 20.41 -4.81
C MET A 221 10.04 21.93 -4.85
N ASP A 222 8.79 22.35 -4.98
CA ASP A 222 8.42 23.77 -4.97
C ASP A 222 8.75 24.42 -3.62
N ALA A 223 8.48 23.72 -2.51
CA ALA A 223 8.81 24.19 -1.17
C ALA A 223 10.33 24.35 -0.95
N LEU A 224 11.13 23.37 -1.39
CA LEU A 224 12.60 23.43 -1.32
C LEU A 224 13.15 24.59 -2.15
N ALA A 225 12.61 24.82 -3.36
CA ALA A 225 13.02 25.93 -4.22
C ALA A 225 12.67 27.32 -3.62
N ALA A 226 11.64 27.39 -2.76
CA ALA A 226 11.22 28.62 -2.10
C ALA A 226 11.98 28.93 -0.80
N LEU A 227 12.83 28.03 -0.31
CA LEU A 227 13.62 28.25 0.91
C LEU A 227 14.69 29.33 0.71
N ARG A 228 14.84 30.20 1.71
CA ARG A 228 15.87 31.25 1.74
C ARG A 228 17.16 30.71 2.35
N GLU A 229 18.27 31.47 2.24
CA GLU A 229 19.57 31.06 2.82
C GLU A 229 19.48 30.74 4.32
N GLU A 230 18.75 31.56 5.08
CA GLU A 230 18.52 31.36 6.51
C GLU A 230 17.80 30.04 6.83
N ASP A 231 16.98 29.54 5.90
CA ASP A 231 16.30 28.25 6.03
C ASP A 231 17.27 27.11 5.68
N TRP A 232 18.07 27.26 4.62
CA TRP A 232 19.04 26.26 4.17
C TRP A 232 20.16 26.00 5.18
N ILE A 233 20.61 27.02 5.92
CA ILE A 233 21.59 26.85 7.01
C ILE A 233 21.09 25.87 8.09
N ARG A 234 19.77 25.69 8.20
CA ARG A 234 19.13 24.77 9.16
C ARG A 234 18.96 23.35 8.62
N ILE A 235 19.45 23.06 7.42
CA ILE A 235 19.30 21.77 6.73
C ILE A 235 20.67 21.20 6.43
N GLN A 236 20.96 20.01 6.96
CA GLN A 236 22.20 19.29 6.70
C GLN A 236 22.14 18.53 5.37
N ASP A 237 21.01 17.90 5.08
CA ASP A 237 20.80 17.00 3.94
C ASP A 237 19.29 16.90 3.64
N VAL A 238 18.92 16.79 2.37
CA VAL A 238 17.60 16.39 1.93
C VAL A 238 17.72 15.17 1.02
N HIS A 239 17.29 14.01 1.52
CA HIS A 239 17.22 12.78 0.76
C HIS A 239 15.86 12.58 0.11
N ILE A 240 15.82 12.54 -1.21
CA ILE A 240 14.61 12.20 -1.98
C ILE A 240 14.82 10.80 -2.54
N ALA A 241 14.07 9.83 -2.02
CA ALA A 241 14.18 8.42 -2.39
C ALA A 241 12.87 7.90 -3.00
N GLY A 242 12.96 7.31 -4.18
CA GLY A 242 11.84 6.63 -4.83
C GLY A 242 11.88 6.64 -6.35
N GLY A 243 10.70 6.75 -6.95
CA GLY A 243 10.53 6.69 -8.39
C GLY A 243 9.06 6.81 -8.78
N GLY A 244 8.77 7.16 -10.03
CA GLY A 244 7.40 7.24 -10.51
C GLY A 244 7.22 8.17 -11.71
N SER A 245 5.96 8.51 -11.98
CA SER A 245 5.55 9.31 -13.14
C SER A 245 6.12 10.72 -13.14
N LEU A 246 6.50 11.27 -11.98
CA LEU A 246 7.11 12.59 -11.85
C LEU A 246 8.64 12.58 -11.90
N ARG A 247 9.27 11.47 -12.33
CA ARG A 247 10.73 11.38 -12.43
C ARG A 247 11.39 12.56 -13.16
N PRO A 248 10.95 12.97 -14.37
CA PRO A 248 11.59 14.09 -15.06
C PRO A 248 11.58 15.39 -14.24
N LEU A 249 10.44 15.69 -13.60
CA LEU A 249 10.30 16.87 -12.73
C LEU A 249 11.25 16.79 -11.52
N VAL A 250 11.33 15.63 -10.87
CA VAL A 250 12.17 15.47 -9.68
C VAL A 250 13.65 15.60 -10.03
N GLU A 251 14.08 14.95 -11.11
CA GLU A 251 15.48 15.00 -11.58
C GLU A 251 15.90 16.43 -11.97
N GLU A 252 15.05 17.15 -12.71
CA GLU A 252 15.27 18.55 -13.07
C GLU A 252 15.41 19.46 -11.83
N ARG A 253 14.46 19.36 -10.90
CA ARG A 253 14.43 20.20 -9.69
C ARG A 253 15.60 19.92 -8.75
N VAL A 254 15.99 18.65 -8.60
CA VAL A 254 17.18 18.30 -7.81
C VAL A 254 18.44 18.85 -8.46
N THR A 255 18.59 18.73 -9.77
CA THR A 255 19.75 19.26 -10.50
C THR A 255 19.88 20.78 -10.32
N MET A 256 18.76 21.49 -10.37
CA MET A 256 18.72 22.94 -10.12
C MET A 256 19.13 23.29 -8.69
N LEU A 257 18.60 22.58 -7.69
CA LEU A 257 18.98 22.78 -6.28
C LEU A 257 20.46 22.48 -6.02
N GLN A 258 21.00 21.40 -6.61
CA GLN A 258 22.40 21.04 -6.49
C GLN A 258 23.32 22.08 -7.15
N SER A 259 22.91 22.62 -8.30
CA SER A 259 23.64 23.67 -9.01
C SER A 259 23.66 25.01 -8.24
N ALA A 260 22.65 25.24 -7.39
CA ALA A 260 22.60 26.32 -6.42
C ALA A 260 23.34 26.00 -5.10
N GLY A 261 24.11 24.91 -5.03
CA GLY A 261 24.89 24.51 -3.86
C GLY A 261 24.07 23.94 -2.70
N ARG A 262 22.82 23.51 -2.94
CA ARG A 262 21.96 22.97 -1.87
C ARG A 262 22.26 21.49 -1.60
N PRO A 263 22.21 21.04 -0.33
CA PRO A 263 22.56 19.67 0.06
C PRO A 263 21.40 18.70 -0.21
N VAL A 264 21.05 18.49 -1.48
CA VAL A 264 19.96 17.61 -1.90
C VAL A 264 20.54 16.39 -2.62
N ARG A 265 20.12 15.20 -2.22
CA ARG A 265 20.51 13.94 -2.86
C ARG A 265 19.30 13.14 -3.32
N LEU A 266 19.44 12.50 -4.47
CA LEU A 266 18.41 11.71 -5.12
C LEU A 266 18.80 10.23 -5.11
N SER A 267 17.84 9.36 -4.80
CA SER A 267 18.00 7.93 -4.96
C SER A 267 16.77 7.32 -5.64
N GLY A 268 16.99 6.23 -6.36
CA GLY A 268 15.91 5.43 -6.94
C GLY A 268 15.08 4.72 -5.86
N PHE A 269 14.40 3.66 -6.27
CA PHE A 269 13.75 2.76 -5.31
C PHE A 269 14.79 2.17 -4.36
N LEU A 270 14.54 2.27 -3.07
CA LEU A 270 15.34 1.63 -2.04
C LEU A 270 14.75 0.25 -1.75
N ASP A 271 15.61 -0.74 -1.59
CA ASP A 271 15.21 -2.01 -0.98
C ASP A 271 14.92 -1.84 0.52
N ARG A 272 14.54 -2.95 1.18
CA ARG A 272 14.17 -2.92 2.59
C ARG A 272 15.30 -2.40 3.48
N GLU A 273 16.53 -2.88 3.29
CA GLU A 273 17.66 -2.52 4.14
C GLU A 273 18.06 -1.05 3.93
N ALA A 274 18.15 -0.61 2.67
CA ALA A 274 18.46 0.78 2.34
C ALA A 274 17.36 1.75 2.84
N ALA A 275 16.09 1.37 2.78
CA ALA A 275 14.99 2.16 3.33
C ALA A 275 15.07 2.26 4.87
N GLN A 276 15.39 1.16 5.56
CA GLN A 276 15.61 1.15 7.00
C GLN A 276 16.79 2.03 7.42
N ASN A 277 17.90 1.97 6.68
CA ASN A 277 19.06 2.83 6.91
C ASN A 277 18.71 4.31 6.70
N ALA A 278 18.00 4.63 5.61
CA ALA A 278 17.55 6.01 5.36
C ALA A 278 16.68 6.55 6.51
N LEU A 279 15.73 5.75 7.03
CA LEU A 279 14.89 6.13 8.17
C LEU A 279 15.73 6.31 9.45
N ALA A 280 16.66 5.41 9.72
CA ALA A 280 17.55 5.46 10.88
C ALA A 280 18.47 6.70 10.86
N GLU A 281 18.93 7.09 9.68
CA GLU A 281 19.86 8.20 9.45
C GLU A 281 19.16 9.55 9.22
N SER A 282 17.85 9.62 9.32
CA SER A 282 17.13 10.89 9.12
C SER A 282 16.71 11.51 10.44
N ASP A 283 16.51 12.83 10.43
CA ASP A 283 16.00 13.57 11.59
C ASP A 283 14.53 13.92 11.43
N ARG A 284 14.03 14.12 10.20
CA ARG A 284 12.61 14.34 9.93
C ARG A 284 12.18 13.61 8.67
N LEU A 285 11.02 12.94 8.71
CA LEU A 285 10.35 12.45 7.51
C LEU A 285 9.47 13.56 6.92
N LEU A 286 9.58 13.80 5.62
CA LEU A 286 8.75 14.70 4.83
C LEU A 286 7.60 13.92 4.21
N LEU A 287 6.36 14.28 4.55
CA LEU A 287 5.14 13.62 4.11
C LEU A 287 4.15 14.64 3.51
N PRO A 288 4.40 15.15 2.30
CA PRO A 288 3.58 16.17 1.61
C PRO A 288 2.34 15.58 0.90
N SER A 289 1.93 14.36 1.26
CA SER A 289 0.92 13.59 0.53
C SER A 289 -0.46 14.24 0.51
N ARG A 290 -1.02 14.43 -0.69
CA ARG A 290 -2.35 15.03 -0.90
C ARG A 290 -3.49 14.08 -0.52
N ILE A 291 -3.38 12.80 -0.89
CA ILE A 291 -4.44 11.79 -0.70
C ILE A 291 -3.81 10.44 -0.36
N GLU A 292 -4.01 9.98 0.88
CA GLU A 292 -3.66 8.64 1.37
C GLU A 292 -4.63 8.22 2.48
N SER A 293 -4.87 6.91 2.63
CA SER A 293 -5.63 6.37 3.78
C SER A 293 -4.76 6.42 5.03
N ILE A 294 -3.74 5.58 5.10
CA ILE A 294 -2.60 5.70 5.99
C ILE A 294 -1.33 5.41 5.20
N PRO A 295 -0.38 6.37 5.11
CA PRO A 295 0.89 6.12 4.45
C PRO A 295 1.67 5.05 5.20
N VAL A 296 2.06 3.96 4.54
CA VAL A 296 2.90 2.93 5.19
C VAL A 296 4.23 3.53 5.70
N VAL A 297 4.78 4.52 5.00
CA VAL A 297 6.00 5.22 5.46
C VAL A 297 5.78 6.01 6.77
N PHE A 298 4.53 6.33 7.12
CA PHE A 298 4.22 6.94 8.41
C PHE A 298 4.44 5.95 9.55
N SER A 299 3.91 4.72 9.46
CA SER A 299 4.13 3.69 10.48
C SER A 299 5.60 3.27 10.55
N ASP A 300 6.28 3.21 9.41
CA ASP A 300 7.74 3.05 9.37
C ASP A 300 8.45 4.13 10.19
N ALA A 301 8.19 5.43 9.94
CA ALA A 301 8.84 6.51 10.68
C ALA A 301 8.57 6.44 12.20
N LEU A 302 7.34 6.11 12.59
CA LEU A 302 6.99 5.93 14.00
C LEU A 302 7.80 4.80 14.66
N SER A 303 8.04 3.69 13.96
CA SER A 303 8.87 2.58 14.48
C SER A 303 10.32 2.99 14.75
N TYR A 304 10.82 4.04 14.08
CA TYR A 304 12.15 4.61 14.31
C TYR A 304 12.13 5.81 15.27
N GLY A 305 10.97 6.21 15.78
CA GLY A 305 10.82 7.47 16.52
C GLY A 305 11.23 8.69 15.68
N LEU A 306 11.03 8.63 14.35
CA LEU A 306 11.34 9.71 13.41
C LEU A 306 10.15 10.69 13.35
N PRO A 307 10.30 11.95 13.79
CA PRO A 307 9.23 12.93 13.67
C PRO A 307 8.84 13.15 12.21
N VAL A 308 7.54 13.25 11.97
CA VAL A 308 6.96 13.39 10.63
C VAL A 308 6.50 14.83 10.43
N MET A 309 7.02 15.47 9.39
CA MET A 309 6.53 16.75 8.89
C MET A 309 5.52 16.50 7.80
N THR A 310 4.26 16.83 8.07
CA THR A 310 3.17 16.72 7.11
C THR A 310 2.40 18.03 7.05
N GLN A 311 1.70 18.25 5.94
CA GLN A 311 0.80 19.39 5.83
C GLN A 311 -0.37 19.23 6.80
N ARG A 312 -0.94 20.36 7.24
CA ARG A 312 -2.17 20.32 8.02
C ARG A 312 -3.27 19.75 7.14
N PHE A 313 -3.62 18.48 7.36
CA PHE A 313 -4.89 17.95 6.87
C PHE A 313 -5.97 18.73 7.60
N LEU A 314 -6.60 19.70 6.91
CA LEU A 314 -7.89 20.19 7.32
C LEU A 314 -8.80 18.96 7.28
N LEU A 315 -8.96 18.29 8.43
CA LEU A 315 -10.10 17.42 8.68
C LEU A 315 -11.30 18.27 8.26
N ARG A 316 -11.94 17.92 7.15
CA ARG A 316 -13.21 18.52 6.78
C ARG A 316 -14.20 18.06 7.85
N SER A 317 -14.23 18.78 8.96
CA SER A 317 -15.36 18.73 9.88
C SER A 317 -16.59 19.03 9.04
N GLY A 318 -17.53 18.08 9.05
CA GLY A 318 -18.70 18.07 8.21
C GLY A 318 -19.47 19.39 8.27
N ARG A 319 -19.96 19.80 7.11
CA ARG A 319 -21.21 20.54 7.00
C ARG A 319 -22.27 19.56 6.55
#